data_AF-A0A3G8LX83-F1
#
_entry.id   AF-A0A3G8LX83-F1
#
_cell.length_a   1.000
_cell.length_b   1.000
_cell.length_c   1.000
_cell.angle_alpha   90.00
_cell.angle_beta   90.00
_cell.angle_gamma   90.00
#
_symmetry.space_group_name_H-M   'P 1'
#
loop_
_entity.id
_entity.type
_entity.pdbx_description
1 polymer ?
#
loop_
_entity_poly.entity_id
_entity_poly.type
_entity_poly.pdbx_seq_one_letter_code
_entity_poly.pdbx_strand_id
1 'polypeptide(L)'
;MSDSNLMPDKIKSPIQLMAAWFVMLVSVITVLLTTAVNIEKPEWAAGYLVISATVVIVIVIGCVLLMLTKYRPHLQDGKEYAEWIKEQGAYSQGEVLRMETVTSIDAKENAKDQEVETSDINNISVSVIDIMGSTEIVESLKNKGFNAEIHPHRHEEYDKREPLKSIKGEQEGIWVGSRVEADIAIRAINVALKVWPDLKYIVIPSDNSSPPDHVNDQIFIGGSSKTPIARGTRPWSLEELKSLKEDININEFHRKIRAKYS
;
A
#
# COMPACT_ATOMS: atom_id res chain seq x y z
N MET A 1 -47.41 -6.05 -8.78
CA MET A 1 -46.89 -4.99 -7.90
C MET A 1 -45.80 -5.65 -7.08
N SER A 2 -44.55 -5.44 -7.49
CA SER A 2 -43.40 -6.09 -6.87
C SER A 2 -42.80 -5.08 -5.91
N ASP A 3 -42.94 -5.36 -4.61
CA ASP A 3 -42.34 -4.58 -3.54
C ASP A 3 -40.83 -4.51 -3.71
N SER A 4 -40.35 -3.38 -4.24
CA SER A 4 -38.94 -3.00 -4.20
C SER A 4 -38.60 -2.55 -2.77
N ASN A 5 -38.44 -3.53 -1.89
CA ASN A 5 -37.83 -3.35 -0.57
C ASN A 5 -36.36 -2.96 -0.77
N LEU A 6 -36.11 -1.65 -0.87
CA LEU A 6 -34.76 -1.08 -0.79
C LEU A 6 -34.26 -1.28 0.64
N MET A 7 -33.55 -2.38 0.91
CA MET A 7 -32.86 -2.60 2.19
C MET A 7 -31.74 -1.55 2.33
N PRO A 8 -31.84 -0.58 3.26
CA PRO A 8 -30.86 0.50 3.40
C PRO A 8 -29.47 -0.05 3.77
N ASP A 9 -29.43 -1.22 4.40
CA ASP A 9 -28.24 -1.85 4.96
C ASP A 9 -27.31 -2.49 3.89
N LYS A 10 -27.78 -2.56 2.64
CA LYS A 10 -26.98 -2.99 1.47
C LYS A 10 -26.44 -1.83 0.63
N ILE A 11 -26.72 -0.57 1.00
CA ILE A 11 -26.15 0.60 0.33
C ILE A 11 -24.74 0.85 0.89
N LYS A 12 -23.79 0.01 0.50
CA LYS A 12 -22.37 0.13 0.94
C LYS A 12 -21.43 0.59 -0.18
N SER A 13 -21.91 0.63 -1.43
CA SER A 13 -21.10 1.10 -2.55
C SER A 13 -21.34 2.60 -2.80
N PRO A 14 -20.28 3.43 -2.90
CA PRO A 14 -20.37 4.86 -3.23
C PRO A 14 -21.23 5.17 -4.47
N ILE A 15 -21.28 4.24 -5.43
CA ILE A 15 -22.06 4.34 -6.66
C ILE A 15 -23.58 4.31 -6.38
N GLN A 16 -24.02 3.53 -5.39
CA GLN A 16 -25.44 3.43 -5.04
C GLN A 16 -25.93 4.70 -4.32
N LEU A 17 -25.07 5.32 -3.51
CA LEU A 17 -25.36 6.62 -2.91
C LEU A 17 -25.51 7.70 -3.99
N MET A 18 -24.62 7.72 -5.00
CA MET A 18 -24.74 8.62 -6.15
C MET A 18 -26.04 8.42 -6.94
N ALA A 19 -26.46 7.16 -7.12
CA ALA A 19 -27.74 6.86 -7.77
C ALA A 19 -28.94 7.41 -6.99
N ALA A 20 -28.93 7.30 -5.66
CA ALA A 20 -29.98 7.87 -4.81
C ALA A 20 -30.05 9.41 -4.91
N TRP A 21 -28.90 10.09 -4.91
CA TRP A 21 -28.83 11.54 -5.10
C TRP A 21 -29.31 11.98 -6.49
N PHE A 22 -29.03 11.19 -7.52
CA PHE A 22 -29.50 11.48 -8.88
C PHE A 22 -31.04 11.38 -8.98
N VAL A 23 -31.64 10.36 -8.35
CA VAL A 23 -33.11 10.23 -8.28
C VAL A 23 -33.73 11.40 -7.52
N MET A 24 -33.14 11.81 -6.40
CA MET A 24 -33.59 12.98 -5.64
C MET A 24 -33.53 14.26 -6.48
N LEU A 25 -32.45 14.46 -7.24
CA LEU A 25 -32.26 15.62 -8.10
C LEU A 25 -33.27 15.66 -9.26
N VAL A 26 -33.51 14.53 -9.93
CA VAL A 26 -34.54 14.44 -10.98
C VAL A 26 -35.91 14.78 -10.41
N SER A 27 -36.19 14.34 -9.18
CA SER A 27 -37.45 14.67 -8.48
C SER A 27 -37.57 16.18 -8.24
N VAL A 28 -36.53 16.84 -7.72
CA VAL A 28 -36.53 18.29 -7.48
C VAL A 28 -36.70 19.09 -8.78
N ILE A 29 -36.00 18.73 -9.85
CA ILE A 29 -36.12 19.41 -11.15
C ILE A 29 -37.53 19.25 -11.71
N THR A 30 -38.11 18.06 -11.59
CA THR A 30 -39.48 17.80 -12.05
C THR A 30 -40.47 18.70 -11.32
N VAL A 31 -40.37 18.80 -9.99
CA VAL A 31 -41.23 19.69 -9.18
C VAL A 31 -41.05 21.16 -9.58
N LEU A 32 -39.82 21.62 -9.79
CA LEU A 32 -39.55 23.01 -10.20
C LEU A 32 -40.15 23.34 -11.57
N LEU A 33 -40.00 22.45 -12.55
CA LEU A 33 -40.55 22.65 -13.90
C LEU A 33 -42.08 22.52 -13.92
N THR A 34 -42.65 21.54 -13.22
CA THR A 34 -44.10 21.41 -13.09
C THR A 34 -44.71 22.63 -12.41
N THR A 35 -44.05 23.17 -11.37
CA THR A 35 -44.49 24.39 -10.71
C THR A 35 -44.38 25.61 -11.64
N ALA A 36 -43.33 25.69 -12.45
CA ALA A 36 -43.15 26.77 -13.41
C ALA A 36 -44.27 26.82 -14.47
N VAL A 37 -44.77 25.65 -14.90
CA VAL A 37 -45.88 25.57 -15.87
C VAL A 37 -47.22 25.94 -15.25
N ASN A 38 -47.43 25.67 -13.96
CA ASN A 38 -48.71 25.90 -13.27
C ASN A 38 -48.81 27.30 -12.63
N ILE A 39 -47.74 28.08 -12.59
CA ILE A 39 -47.75 29.41 -11.96
C ILE A 39 -48.13 30.48 -12.99
N GLU A 40 -49.32 31.08 -12.83
CA GLU A 40 -49.81 32.10 -13.76
C GLU A 40 -49.38 33.52 -13.36
N LYS A 41 -49.13 33.77 -12.06
CA LYS A 41 -48.71 35.07 -11.54
C LYS A 41 -47.75 34.91 -10.37
N PRO A 42 -46.71 35.76 -10.26
CA PRO A 42 -46.26 36.77 -11.22
C PRO A 42 -45.46 36.17 -12.40
N GLU A 43 -45.49 36.81 -13.57
CA GLU A 43 -44.91 36.28 -14.83
C GLU A 43 -43.40 35.97 -14.75
N TRP A 44 -42.65 36.67 -13.90
CA TRP A 44 -41.22 36.43 -13.71
C TRP A 44 -40.92 35.15 -12.93
N ALA A 45 -41.88 34.62 -12.16
CA ALA A 45 -41.68 33.47 -11.28
C ALA A 45 -41.43 32.18 -12.08
N ALA A 46 -42.17 31.98 -13.18
CA ALA A 46 -41.97 30.86 -14.09
C ALA A 46 -40.56 30.88 -14.71
N GLY A 47 -40.12 32.06 -15.20
CA GLY A 47 -38.78 32.25 -15.74
C GLY A 47 -37.67 32.00 -14.71
N TYR A 48 -37.86 32.49 -13.48
CA TYR A 48 -36.92 32.26 -12.38
C TYR A 48 -36.76 30.77 -12.05
N LEU A 49 -37.86 30.01 -12.01
CA LEU A 49 -37.84 28.57 -11.73
C LEU A 49 -37.07 27.78 -12.82
N VAL A 50 -37.24 28.14 -14.09
CA VAL A 50 -36.51 27.51 -15.21
C VAL A 50 -35.01 27.82 -15.16
N ILE A 51 -34.64 29.08 -14.87
CA ILE A 51 -33.23 29.48 -14.70
C ILE A 51 -32.62 28.74 -13.50
N SER A 52 -33.34 28.67 -12.38
CA SER A 52 -32.91 27.95 -11.18
C SER A 52 -32.67 26.47 -11.47
N ALA A 53 -33.60 25.81 -12.18
CA ALA A 53 -33.43 24.41 -12.60
C ALA A 53 -32.21 24.21 -13.50
N THR A 54 -31.95 25.14 -14.43
CA THR A 54 -30.79 25.08 -15.32
C THR A 54 -29.47 25.24 -14.56
N VAL A 55 -29.41 26.19 -13.60
CA VAL A 55 -28.23 26.38 -12.75
C VAL A 55 -27.96 25.14 -11.89
N VAL A 56 -29.00 24.53 -11.30
CA VAL A 56 -28.87 23.29 -10.53
C VAL A 56 -28.28 22.16 -11.39
N ILE A 57 -28.76 22.00 -12.62
CA ILE A 57 -28.22 21.01 -13.57
C ILE A 57 -26.73 21.27 -13.86
N VAL A 58 -26.36 22.52 -14.16
CA VAL A 58 -24.95 22.88 -14.47
C VAL A 58 -24.04 22.63 -13.27
N ILE A 59 -24.46 23.01 -12.07
CA ILE A 59 -23.70 22.77 -10.84
C ILE A 59 -23.49 21.27 -10.65
N VAL A 60 -24.54 20.46 -10.80
CA VAL A 60 -24.46 19.01 -10.59
C VAL A 60 -23.59 18.34 -11.63
N ILE A 61 -23.70 18.71 -12.91
CA ILE A 61 -22.80 18.20 -13.95
C ILE A 61 -21.34 18.56 -13.61
N GLY A 62 -21.09 19.79 -13.13
CA GLY A 62 -19.77 20.19 -12.66
C GLY A 62 -19.26 19.34 -11.49
N CYS A 63 -20.10 19.09 -10.48
CA CYS A 63 -19.78 18.23 -9.34
C CYS A 63 -19.51 16.78 -9.76
N VAL A 64 -20.32 16.23 -10.68
CA VAL A 64 -20.13 14.88 -11.22
C VAL A 64 -18.82 14.81 -12.01
N LEU A 65 -18.50 15.81 -12.84
CA LEU A 65 -17.23 15.86 -13.55
C LEU A 65 -16.04 15.92 -12.60
N LEU A 66 -16.11 16.74 -11.54
CA LEU A 66 -15.07 16.78 -10.50
C LEU A 66 -14.92 15.42 -9.80
N MET A 67 -16.03 14.75 -9.50
CA MET A 67 -16.02 13.41 -8.94
C MET A 67 -15.37 12.39 -9.88
N LEU A 68 -15.73 12.39 -11.16
CA LEU A 68 -15.21 11.42 -12.14
C LEU A 68 -13.76 11.69 -12.57
N THR A 69 -13.28 12.92 -12.47
CA THR A 69 -11.92 13.29 -12.92
C THR A 69 -10.93 13.41 -11.77
N LYS A 70 -11.25 14.16 -10.72
CA LYS A 70 -10.33 14.46 -9.62
C LYS A 70 -10.49 13.51 -8.44
N TYR A 71 -11.74 13.21 -8.07
CA TYR A 71 -12.03 12.38 -6.90
C TYR A 71 -12.32 10.92 -7.23
N ARG A 72 -12.05 10.48 -8.47
CA ARG A 72 -12.24 9.10 -8.92
C ARG A 72 -11.61 8.07 -7.96
N PRO A 73 -10.40 8.29 -7.41
CA PRO A 73 -9.82 7.31 -6.49
C PRO A 73 -10.62 7.16 -5.18
N HIS A 74 -11.25 8.23 -4.71
CA HIS A 74 -12.05 8.25 -3.48
C HIS A 74 -13.43 7.59 -3.64
N LEU A 75 -13.83 7.31 -4.87
CA LEU A 75 -15.08 6.63 -5.22
C LEU A 75 -14.89 5.14 -5.51
N GLN A 76 -13.64 4.64 -5.39
CA GLN A 76 -13.32 3.22 -5.56
C GLN A 76 -13.76 2.41 -4.35
N ASP A 77 -13.90 1.10 -4.54
CA ASP A 77 -14.25 0.19 -3.45
C ASP A 77 -13.14 0.21 -2.38
N GLY A 78 -13.48 -0.04 -1.11
CA GLY A 78 -12.57 0.21 0.02
C GLY A 78 -11.21 -0.49 -0.10
N LYS A 79 -11.13 -1.59 -0.86
CA LYS A 79 -9.90 -2.31 -1.18
C LYS A 79 -9.02 -1.56 -2.17
N GLU A 80 -9.58 -1.13 -3.30
CA GLU A 80 -8.87 -0.35 -4.33
C GLU A 80 -8.43 1.02 -3.80
N TYR A 81 -9.25 1.65 -2.96
CA TYR A 81 -8.86 2.90 -2.28
C TYR A 81 -7.70 2.68 -1.30
N ALA A 82 -7.74 1.60 -0.51
CA ALA A 82 -6.65 1.26 0.40
C ALA A 82 -5.34 0.95 -0.35
N GLU A 83 -5.43 0.31 -1.51
CA GLU A 83 -4.29 0.07 -2.41
C GLU A 83 -3.75 1.37 -3.01
N TRP A 84 -4.62 2.28 -3.47
CA TRP A 84 -4.22 3.59 -3.97
C TRP A 84 -3.55 4.46 -2.87
N ILE A 85 -4.05 4.43 -1.64
CA ILE A 85 -3.42 5.08 -0.48
C ILE A 85 -2.07 4.43 -0.14
N LYS A 86 -1.97 3.10 -0.23
CA LYS A 86 -0.70 2.35 -0.05
C LYS A 86 0.33 2.76 -1.11
N GLU A 87 -0.09 2.95 -2.35
CA GLU A 87 0.77 3.43 -3.44
C GLU A 87 1.20 4.90 -3.27
N GLN A 88 0.36 5.75 -2.68
CA GLN A 88 0.68 7.16 -2.41
C GLN A 88 1.54 7.39 -1.16
N GLY A 89 1.84 6.35 -0.37
CA GLY A 89 2.68 6.46 0.82
C GLY A 89 2.04 7.28 1.95
N ALA A 90 0.72 7.46 1.95
CA ALA A 90 0.00 8.33 2.88
C ALA A 90 -0.45 7.64 4.17
N TYR A 91 0.36 6.71 4.71
CA TYR A 91 0.24 6.27 6.10
C TYR A 91 1.23 7.07 6.95
N SER A 92 0.82 8.27 7.35
CA SER A 92 1.33 8.91 8.56
C SER A 92 0.52 8.40 9.75
N GLN A 93 1.22 8.08 10.84
CA GLN A 93 0.74 7.57 12.12
C GLN A 93 -0.72 7.88 12.52
N GLY A 94 -1.44 6.88 13.02
CA GLY A 94 -2.59 7.11 13.91
C GLY A 94 -3.68 6.03 13.90
N GLU A 95 -3.66 5.18 14.93
CA GLU A 95 -4.77 4.37 15.48
C GLU A 95 -5.56 3.45 14.54
N VAL A 96 -5.07 2.21 14.37
CA VAL A 96 -5.95 1.08 14.10
C VAL A 96 -6.63 0.70 15.42
N LEU A 97 -7.90 1.05 15.54
CA LEU A 97 -8.79 0.58 16.59
C LEU A 97 -8.95 -0.94 16.45
N ARG A 98 -8.05 -1.67 17.12
CA ARG A 98 -8.06 -3.14 17.20
C ARG A 98 -9.24 -3.53 18.07
N MET A 99 -10.28 -4.06 17.44
CA MET A 99 -11.37 -4.74 18.14
C MET A 99 -10.78 -5.94 18.89
N GLU A 100 -10.73 -5.86 20.21
CA GLU A 100 -10.35 -6.95 21.10
C GLU A 100 -11.38 -8.08 21.00
N THR A 101 -10.96 -9.21 20.43
CA THR A 101 -11.54 -10.50 20.82
C THR A 101 -10.73 -11.01 22.01
N VAL A 102 -11.30 -10.83 23.20
CA VAL A 102 -10.87 -11.42 24.47
C VAL A 102 -10.97 -12.94 24.39
N THR A 103 -9.91 -13.63 24.83
CA THR A 103 -9.76 -14.97 25.45
C THR A 103 -8.43 -15.57 24.96
N SER A 104 -7.45 -15.99 25.76
CA SER A 104 -7.46 -16.48 27.14
C SER A 104 -6.06 -16.29 27.73
N ILE A 105 -6.01 -15.96 29.01
CA ILE A 105 -4.82 -15.96 29.88
C ILE A 105 -4.51 -17.41 30.26
N ASP A 106 -3.26 -17.86 30.09
CA ASP A 106 -2.47 -18.55 31.12
C ASP A 106 -1.19 -19.18 30.54
N ALA A 107 -0.03 -18.71 31.02
CA ALA A 107 1.10 -19.50 31.56
C ALA A 107 2.46 -18.78 31.38
N LYS A 108 2.95 -18.19 32.49
CA LYS A 108 4.28 -18.36 33.14
C LYS A 108 5.48 -18.76 32.26
N GLU A 109 6.71 -18.30 32.45
CA GLU A 109 7.41 -17.37 33.36
C GLU A 109 8.90 -17.40 32.94
N ASN A 110 9.63 -16.29 33.10
CA ASN A 110 11.09 -16.16 33.18
C ASN A 110 11.98 -16.57 31.98
N ALA A 111 12.44 -15.54 31.25
CA ALA A 111 13.84 -15.44 30.84
C ALA A 111 14.27 -13.97 30.89
N LYS A 112 15.29 -13.69 31.70
CA LYS A 112 16.03 -12.43 31.68
C LYS A 112 16.77 -12.34 30.35
N ASP A 113 16.42 -11.38 29.50
CA ASP A 113 17.32 -10.87 28.48
C ASP A 113 17.28 -9.35 28.50
N GLN A 114 18.47 -8.78 28.36
CA GLN A 114 18.74 -7.35 28.40
C GLN A 114 17.88 -6.65 27.34
N GLU A 115 17.11 -5.64 27.77
CA GLU A 115 16.48 -4.66 26.87
C GLU A 115 17.59 -3.93 26.11
N VAL A 116 17.96 -4.47 24.95
CA VAL A 116 18.39 -3.65 23.83
C VAL A 116 17.13 -2.91 23.41
N GLU A 117 17.13 -1.58 23.50
CA GLU A 117 16.07 -0.73 22.95
C GLU A 117 15.89 -1.12 21.47
N THR A 118 14.93 -2.01 21.20
CA THR A 118 14.62 -2.42 19.84
C THR A 118 13.92 -1.24 19.20
N SER A 119 14.69 -0.43 18.46
CA SER A 119 14.18 0.46 17.42
C SER A 119 12.97 -0.17 16.76
N ASP A 120 11.82 0.50 16.78
CA ASP A 120 10.49 -0.01 16.44
C ASP A 120 10.46 -0.88 15.16
N ILE A 121 10.75 -2.19 15.31
CA ILE A 121 10.84 -3.15 14.19
C ILE A 121 9.50 -3.20 13.43
N ASN A 122 8.40 -2.90 14.12
CA ASN A 122 7.05 -2.88 13.59
C ASN A 122 6.81 -1.77 12.54
N ASN A 123 7.59 -0.69 12.56
CA ASN A 123 7.43 0.44 11.64
C ASN A 123 8.11 0.18 10.29
N ILE A 124 8.93 -0.88 10.17
CA ILE A 124 9.67 -1.21 8.95
C ILE A 124 8.96 -2.33 8.22
N SER A 125 8.53 -2.06 6.99
CA SER A 125 7.90 -3.06 6.12
C SER A 125 8.96 -3.94 5.46
N VAL A 126 8.76 -5.26 5.47
CA VAL A 126 9.59 -6.22 4.75
C VAL A 126 8.76 -6.92 3.69
N SER A 127 9.07 -6.68 2.42
CA SER A 127 8.36 -7.30 1.31
C SER A 127 9.22 -8.36 0.64
N VAL A 128 8.65 -9.54 0.42
CA VAL A 128 9.34 -10.70 -0.16
C VAL A 128 8.68 -11.06 -1.48
N ILE A 129 9.46 -11.17 -2.57
CA ILE A 129 8.91 -11.59 -3.87
C ILE A 129 8.22 -12.95 -3.79
N ASP A 130 7.12 -13.15 -4.52
CA ASP A 130 6.30 -14.37 -4.46
C ASP A 130 6.91 -15.57 -5.21
N ILE A 131 8.05 -16.10 -4.75
CA ILE A 131 8.72 -17.26 -5.35
C ILE A 131 8.72 -18.43 -4.36
N MET A 132 8.96 -19.65 -4.82
CA MET A 132 9.18 -20.80 -3.94
C MET A 132 10.10 -20.46 -2.74
N GLY A 133 9.58 -20.67 -1.52
CA GLY A 133 10.25 -20.32 -0.26
C GLY A 133 9.86 -18.95 0.32
N SER A 134 9.12 -18.11 -0.42
CA SER A 134 8.67 -16.78 0.05
C SER A 134 7.83 -16.87 1.31
N THR A 135 6.87 -17.80 1.37
CA THR A 135 6.00 -18.04 2.53
C THR A 135 6.81 -18.37 3.78
N GLU A 136 7.83 -19.23 3.66
CA GLU A 136 8.68 -19.64 4.78
C GLU A 136 9.51 -18.45 5.31
N ILE A 137 10.02 -17.60 4.42
CA ILE A 137 10.73 -16.37 4.79
C ILE A 137 9.77 -15.41 5.51
N VAL A 138 8.59 -15.15 4.95
CA VAL A 138 7.60 -14.24 5.53
C VAL A 138 7.14 -14.73 6.90
N GLU A 139 6.88 -16.01 7.06
CA GLU A 139 6.53 -16.61 8.35
C GLU A 139 7.68 -16.50 9.36
N SER A 140 8.92 -16.80 8.93
CA SER A 140 10.12 -16.66 9.78
C SER A 140 10.39 -15.22 10.22
N LEU A 141 10.10 -14.25 9.34
CA LEU A 141 10.19 -12.82 9.65
C LEU A 141 9.10 -12.39 10.64
N LYS A 142 7.85 -12.79 10.41
CA LYS A 142 6.74 -12.51 11.35
C LYS A 142 7.00 -13.09 12.73
N ASN A 143 7.53 -14.30 12.82
CA ASN A 143 7.91 -14.94 14.08
C ASN A 143 9.03 -14.19 14.83
N LYS A 144 9.78 -13.35 14.13
CA LYS A 144 10.81 -12.46 14.69
C LYS A 144 10.32 -11.02 14.92
N GLY A 145 9.02 -10.77 14.78
CA GLY A 145 8.40 -9.48 15.03
C GLY A 145 8.44 -8.49 13.85
N PHE A 146 8.83 -8.92 12.65
CA PHE A 146 8.81 -8.05 11.47
C PHE A 146 7.40 -7.92 10.88
N ASN A 147 7.07 -6.72 10.40
CA ASN A 147 5.93 -6.52 9.51
C ASN A 147 6.29 -7.00 8.10
N ALA A 148 6.11 -8.31 7.85
CA ALA A 148 6.47 -8.93 6.59
C ALA A 148 5.26 -9.35 5.73
N GLU A 149 5.33 -9.10 4.43
CA GLU A 149 4.31 -9.52 3.47
C GLU A 149 4.93 -10.11 2.19
N ILE A 150 4.19 -11.00 1.55
CA ILE A 150 4.52 -11.42 0.18
C ILE A 150 4.18 -10.24 -0.71
N HIS A 151 5.18 -9.74 -1.43
CA HIS A 151 4.97 -8.73 -2.46
C HIS A 151 4.13 -9.36 -3.57
N PRO A 152 2.91 -8.86 -3.81
CA PRO A 152 2.03 -9.46 -4.79
C PRO A 152 2.76 -9.50 -6.12
N HIS A 153 2.74 -10.67 -6.75
CA HIS A 153 3.09 -10.72 -8.15
C HIS A 153 2.17 -9.77 -8.92
N ARG A 154 2.82 -9.04 -9.83
CA ARG A 154 2.21 -8.10 -10.78
C ARG A 154 0.88 -8.67 -11.27
N HIS A 155 -0.14 -7.83 -11.29
CA HIS A 155 -1.50 -8.17 -11.74
C HIS A 155 -1.47 -9.22 -12.86
N GLU A 156 -1.95 -10.44 -12.56
CA GLU A 156 -1.97 -11.58 -13.49
C GLU A 156 -2.67 -11.24 -14.82
N GLU A 157 -3.60 -10.28 -14.78
CA GLU A 157 -4.37 -9.82 -15.93
C GLU A 157 -3.53 -9.05 -16.97
N TYR A 158 -2.40 -8.46 -16.57
CA TYR A 158 -1.59 -7.57 -17.43
C TYR A 158 -0.14 -8.03 -17.64
N ASP A 159 0.38 -8.98 -16.86
CA ASP A 159 1.74 -9.49 -17.03
C ASP A 159 1.77 -10.85 -17.75
N LYS A 160 2.26 -10.87 -18.99
CA LYS A 160 2.38 -12.08 -19.83
C LYS A 160 3.67 -12.87 -19.57
N ARG A 161 4.46 -12.52 -18.56
CA ARG A 161 5.73 -13.19 -18.23
C ARG A 161 5.47 -14.46 -17.42
N GLU A 162 6.26 -15.49 -17.67
CA GLU A 162 6.23 -16.73 -16.89
C GLU A 162 6.47 -16.44 -15.40
N PRO A 163 5.77 -17.12 -14.48
CA PRO A 163 6.00 -16.99 -13.05
C PRO A 163 7.45 -17.36 -12.72
N LEU A 164 8.05 -16.60 -11.81
CA LEU A 164 9.45 -16.78 -11.42
C LEU A 164 9.59 -18.09 -10.64
N LYS A 165 10.42 -19.00 -11.15
CA LYS A 165 10.57 -20.36 -10.59
C LYS A 165 11.65 -20.45 -9.50
N SER A 166 12.61 -19.53 -9.50
CA SER A 166 13.76 -19.53 -8.59
C SER A 166 14.35 -18.12 -8.50
N ILE A 167 15.01 -17.83 -7.38
CA ILE A 167 15.79 -16.61 -7.23
C ILE A 167 17.09 -16.63 -8.03
N LYS A 168 17.65 -17.81 -8.30
CA LYS A 168 19.03 -17.96 -8.75
C LYS A 168 19.22 -17.37 -10.15
N GLY A 169 20.18 -16.46 -10.27
CA GLY A 169 20.49 -15.73 -11.51
C GLY A 169 19.53 -14.60 -11.89
N GLU A 170 18.35 -14.50 -11.27
CA GLU A 170 17.32 -13.54 -11.69
C GLU A 170 16.88 -12.57 -10.60
N GLN A 171 16.69 -13.04 -9.36
CA GLN A 171 16.12 -12.31 -8.22
C GLN A 171 17.01 -12.38 -6.97
N GLU A 172 18.31 -12.20 -7.14
CA GLU A 172 19.30 -12.34 -6.07
C GLU A 172 19.57 -11.02 -5.31
N GLY A 173 18.72 -10.01 -5.54
CA GLY A 173 18.83 -8.67 -4.99
C GLY A 173 18.08 -8.48 -3.67
N ILE A 174 18.61 -7.59 -2.85
CA ILE A 174 18.01 -7.10 -1.62
C ILE A 174 18.05 -5.58 -1.69
N TRP A 175 16.91 -4.91 -1.50
CA TRP A 175 16.86 -3.46 -1.39
C TRP A 175 16.68 -3.09 0.07
N VAL A 176 17.50 -2.16 0.54
CA VAL A 176 17.42 -1.65 1.90
C VAL A 176 17.19 -0.15 1.83
N GLY A 177 16.09 0.30 2.42
CA GLY A 177 15.76 1.71 2.53
C GLY A 177 16.82 2.50 3.31
N SER A 178 17.02 3.77 2.96
CA SER A 178 18.07 4.62 3.54
C SER A 178 17.83 5.05 4.99
N ARG A 179 16.65 4.77 5.56
CA ARG A 179 16.29 5.05 6.95
C ARG A 179 16.12 3.77 7.78
N VAL A 180 16.37 2.61 7.18
CA VAL A 180 16.32 1.32 7.89
C VAL A 180 17.60 1.16 8.71
N GLU A 181 17.46 0.98 10.02
CA GLU A 181 18.58 0.73 10.92
C GLU A 181 19.32 -0.57 10.56
N ALA A 182 20.63 -0.57 10.77
CA ALA A 182 21.50 -1.64 10.32
C ALA A 182 21.19 -2.99 10.99
N ASP A 183 20.87 -2.97 12.29
CA ASP A 183 20.51 -4.16 13.04
C ASP A 183 19.24 -4.82 12.49
N ILE A 184 18.21 -4.01 12.16
CA ILE A 184 16.96 -4.47 11.56
C ILE A 184 17.22 -5.07 10.17
N ALA A 185 17.98 -4.36 9.33
CA ALA A 185 18.33 -4.84 7.98
C ALA A 185 19.09 -6.16 8.04
N ILE A 186 20.12 -6.27 8.89
CA ILE A 186 20.95 -7.47 9.03
C ILE A 186 20.11 -8.65 9.55
N ARG A 187 19.25 -8.43 10.55
CA ARG A 187 18.36 -9.47 11.06
C ARG A 187 17.43 -10.01 9.95
N ALA A 188 16.82 -9.13 9.16
CA ALA A 188 15.96 -9.55 8.05
C ALA A 188 16.72 -10.32 6.97
N ILE A 189 17.91 -9.84 6.59
CA ILE A 189 18.78 -10.50 5.61
C ILE A 189 19.19 -11.88 6.09
N ASN A 190 19.59 -12.02 7.36
CA ASN A 190 19.97 -13.30 7.94
C ASN A 190 18.83 -14.32 7.97
N VAL A 191 17.58 -13.87 8.12
CA VAL A 191 16.40 -14.74 8.00
C VAL A 191 16.25 -15.22 6.56
N ALA A 192 16.28 -14.29 5.60
CA ALA A 192 16.14 -14.61 4.18
C ALA A 192 17.21 -15.59 3.70
N LEU A 193 18.48 -15.40 4.11
CA LEU A 193 19.62 -16.24 3.71
C LEU A 193 19.52 -17.70 4.17
N LYS A 194 18.67 -18.03 5.16
CA LYS A 194 18.44 -19.42 5.58
C LYS A 194 17.68 -20.22 4.53
N VAL A 195 16.75 -19.57 3.85
CA VAL A 195 15.89 -20.16 2.80
C VAL A 195 16.51 -19.91 1.42
N TRP A 196 17.05 -18.71 1.22
CA TRP A 196 17.54 -18.18 -0.05
C TRP A 196 19.04 -17.79 0.04
N PRO A 197 19.96 -18.77 0.02
CA PRO A 197 21.39 -18.52 0.15
C PRO A 197 22.03 -17.84 -1.08
N ASP A 198 21.33 -17.79 -2.22
CA ASP A 198 21.82 -17.15 -3.44
C ASP A 198 21.68 -15.61 -3.43
N LEU A 199 21.00 -15.03 -2.42
CA LEU A 199 20.90 -13.58 -2.26
C LEU A 199 22.29 -12.97 -2.03
N LYS A 200 22.67 -12.00 -2.87
CA LYS A 200 24.05 -11.47 -2.86
C LYS A 200 24.20 -10.03 -3.34
N TYR A 201 23.15 -9.37 -3.83
CA TYR A 201 23.24 -7.97 -4.25
C TYR A 201 22.44 -7.08 -3.31
N ILE A 202 23.12 -6.32 -2.44
CA ILE A 202 22.46 -5.33 -1.59
C ILE A 202 22.58 -3.95 -2.23
N VAL A 203 21.46 -3.24 -2.35
CA VAL A 203 21.43 -1.87 -2.88
C VAL A 203 20.53 -0.96 -2.03
N ILE A 204 20.89 0.33 -1.99
CA ILE A 204 20.09 1.40 -1.40
C ILE A 204 19.40 2.14 -2.55
N PRO A 205 18.07 2.07 -2.69
CA PRO A 205 17.36 2.63 -3.85
C PRO A 205 17.57 4.14 -4.04
N SER A 206 17.65 4.91 -2.94
CA SER A 206 17.85 6.36 -2.96
C SER A 206 19.21 6.81 -3.52
N ASP A 207 20.22 5.93 -3.55
CA ASP A 207 21.54 6.27 -4.09
C ASP A 207 21.54 6.42 -5.62
N ASN A 208 20.55 5.80 -6.29
CA ASN A 208 20.51 5.69 -7.75
C ASN A 208 19.21 6.20 -8.38
N SER A 209 18.26 6.62 -7.55
CA SER A 209 16.93 7.05 -7.98
C SER A 209 16.29 7.93 -6.91
N SER A 210 15.18 8.57 -7.25
CA SER A 210 14.30 9.23 -6.29
C SER A 210 13.07 8.35 -6.08
N PRO A 211 13.17 7.25 -5.30
CA PRO A 211 12.02 6.39 -5.07
C PRO A 211 10.95 7.14 -4.27
N PRO A 212 9.69 6.66 -4.28
CA PRO A 212 8.67 7.11 -3.34
C PRO A 212 9.18 7.01 -1.90
N ASP A 213 8.74 7.93 -1.04
CA ASP A 213 9.36 8.09 0.29
C ASP A 213 9.30 6.82 1.15
N HIS A 214 8.21 6.04 1.06
CA HIS A 214 8.03 4.79 1.80
C HIS A 214 9.12 3.74 1.51
N VAL A 215 9.79 3.80 0.36
CA VAL A 215 10.89 2.87 0.01
C VAL A 215 12.10 3.07 0.92
N ASN A 216 12.26 4.26 1.50
CA ASN A 216 13.35 4.54 2.43
C ASN A 216 13.17 3.85 3.79
N ASP A 217 11.96 3.42 4.12
CA ASP A 217 11.62 2.70 5.37
C ASP A 217 11.26 1.22 5.12
N GLN A 218 11.68 0.66 3.98
CA GLN A 218 11.32 -0.69 3.55
C GLN A 218 12.56 -1.55 3.27
N ILE A 219 12.42 -2.85 3.51
CA ILE A 219 13.33 -3.88 3.01
C ILE A 219 12.60 -4.69 1.95
N PHE A 220 13.19 -4.84 0.77
CA PHE A 220 12.67 -5.70 -0.30
C PHE A 220 13.61 -6.87 -0.55
N ILE A 221 13.11 -8.10 -0.45
CA ILE A 221 13.89 -9.34 -0.60
C ILE A 221 13.47 -10.03 -1.91
N GLY A 222 14.47 -10.31 -2.75
CA GLY A 222 14.26 -10.95 -4.05
C GLY A 222 14.07 -9.95 -5.19
N GLY A 223 14.84 -8.87 -5.19
CA GLY A 223 14.91 -7.90 -6.30
C GLY A 223 15.77 -8.40 -7.46
N SER A 224 15.60 -7.79 -8.63
CA SER A 224 16.29 -8.23 -9.85
C SER A 224 17.83 -8.19 -9.72
N SER A 225 18.51 -9.26 -10.12
CA SER A 225 19.97 -9.30 -10.24
C SER A 225 20.50 -8.40 -11.37
N LYS A 226 19.69 -8.13 -12.40
CA LYS A 226 20.14 -7.38 -13.60
C LYS A 226 20.48 -5.93 -13.28
N THR A 227 19.68 -5.28 -12.44
CA THR A 227 19.85 -3.85 -12.14
C THR A 227 21.14 -3.56 -11.36
N PRO A 228 21.47 -4.28 -10.26
CA PRO A 228 22.76 -4.13 -9.58
C PRO A 228 23.95 -4.46 -10.49
N ILE A 229 23.88 -5.54 -11.28
CA ILE A 229 24.95 -5.95 -12.21
C ILE A 229 25.21 -4.86 -13.26
N ALA A 230 24.16 -4.32 -13.88
CA ALA A 230 24.29 -3.25 -14.88
C ALA A 230 24.91 -1.96 -14.31
N ARG A 231 24.82 -1.77 -12.99
CA ARG A 231 25.42 -0.64 -12.25
C ARG A 231 26.79 -0.97 -11.65
N GLY A 232 27.37 -2.13 -11.97
CA GLY A 232 28.68 -2.54 -11.46
C GLY A 232 28.69 -2.94 -9.98
N THR A 233 27.52 -3.20 -9.37
CA THR A 233 27.48 -3.69 -7.98
C THR A 233 28.07 -5.09 -7.89
N ARG A 234 29.12 -5.23 -7.09
CA ARG A 234 29.79 -6.50 -6.81
C ARG A 234 28.94 -7.35 -5.86
N PRO A 235 28.88 -8.68 -6.07
CA PRO A 235 28.16 -9.57 -5.16
C PRO A 235 28.86 -9.62 -3.79
N TRP A 236 28.05 -9.79 -2.76
CA TRP A 236 28.50 -10.21 -1.44
C TRP A 236 28.69 -11.72 -1.40
N SER A 237 29.70 -12.20 -0.69
CA SER A 237 29.78 -13.63 -0.37
C SER A 237 28.83 -13.95 0.79
N LEU A 238 28.39 -15.21 0.88
CA LEU A 238 27.56 -15.66 2.00
C LEU A 238 28.26 -15.48 3.35
N GLU A 239 29.58 -15.66 3.39
CA GLU A 239 30.39 -15.45 4.59
C GLU A 239 30.46 -13.98 4.97
N GLU A 240 30.65 -13.09 4.00
CA GLU A 240 30.63 -11.64 4.23
C GLU A 240 29.29 -11.20 4.82
N LEU A 241 28.17 -11.68 4.26
CA LEU A 241 26.82 -11.35 4.76
C LEU A 241 26.61 -11.86 6.19
N LYS A 242 26.98 -13.11 6.48
CA LYS A 242 26.86 -13.69 7.83
C LYS A 242 27.80 -13.04 8.85
N SER A 243 28.89 -12.44 8.39
CA SER A 243 29.85 -11.73 9.25
C SER A 243 29.43 -10.31 9.63
N LEU A 244 28.35 -9.78 9.03
CA LEU A 244 27.80 -8.48 9.40
C LEU A 244 27.28 -8.54 10.83
N LYS A 245 27.86 -7.72 11.70
CA LYS A 245 27.42 -7.61 13.09
C LYS A 245 26.22 -6.68 13.19
N GLU A 246 25.26 -7.03 14.05
CA GLU A 246 24.05 -6.24 14.28
C GLU A 246 24.31 -4.92 15.01
N ASP A 247 25.46 -4.76 15.68
CA ASP A 247 25.82 -3.56 16.46
C ASP A 247 26.42 -2.41 15.62
N ILE A 248 26.53 -2.56 14.30
CA ILE A 248 27.08 -1.51 13.44
C ILE A 248 26.08 -0.36 13.29
N ASN A 249 26.58 0.88 13.24
CA ASN A 249 25.75 2.05 12.95
C ASN A 249 25.31 2.07 11.47
N ILE A 250 24.11 2.61 11.20
CA ILE A 250 23.54 2.81 9.85
C ILE A 250 24.52 3.42 8.84
N ASN A 251 25.31 4.43 9.22
CA ASN A 251 26.29 5.08 8.34
C ASN A 251 27.42 4.13 7.93
N GLU A 252 27.89 3.31 8.86
CA GLU A 252 28.91 2.29 8.56
C GLU A 252 28.34 1.17 7.69
N PHE A 253 27.11 0.74 7.99
CA PHE A 253 26.42 -0.24 7.16
C PHE A 253 26.25 0.25 5.72
N HIS A 254 25.75 1.47 5.53
CA HIS A 254 25.65 2.08 4.20
C HIS A 254 27.01 2.21 3.51
N ARG A 255 28.06 2.59 4.24
CA ARG A 255 29.43 2.64 3.70
C ARG A 255 29.88 1.26 3.18
N LYS A 256 29.60 0.18 3.91
CA LYS A 256 29.91 -1.19 3.48
C LYS A 256 29.13 -1.61 2.25
N ILE A 257 27.84 -1.26 2.15
CA ILE A 257 27.03 -1.47 0.94
C ILE A 257 27.63 -0.72 -0.25
N ARG A 258 27.89 0.57 -0.08
CA ARG A 258 28.44 1.42 -1.15
C ARG A 258 29.83 1.01 -1.59
N ALA A 259 30.63 0.39 -0.72
CA ALA A 259 31.94 -0.18 -1.09
C ALA A 259 31.83 -1.33 -2.11
N LYS A 260 30.65 -1.92 -2.27
CA LYS A 260 30.37 -2.93 -3.31
C LYS A 260 29.93 -2.31 -4.62
N TYR A 261 29.53 -1.04 -4.65
CA TYR A 261 29.29 -0.34 -5.92
C TYR A 261 30.62 -0.15 -6.65
N SER A 262 30.56 -0.04 -7.98
CA SER A 262 31.73 0.23 -8.81
C SER A 262 31.97 1.71 -9.01
#